data_AF-A0A1H7BM62-F1
#
_entry.id   AF-A0A1H7BM62-F1
#
_cell.length_a   1.000
_cell.length_b   1.000
_cell.length_c   1.000
_cell.angle_alpha   90.00
_cell.angle_beta   90.00
_cell.angle_gamma   90.00
#
_symmetry.space_group_name_H-M   'P 1'
#
loop_
_entity.id
_entity.type
_entity.pdbx_description
1 polymer ?
#
loop_
_entity_poly.entity_id
_entity_poly.type
_entity_poly.pdbx_seq_one_letter_code
_entity_poly.pdbx_strand_id
1 'polypeptide(L)'
;MGSSIKTGLSALEVDPFIDQLLILLSDQPLVPIAHLKALLAKKAHTAYPMIATFYKNSYGVPALFDRACFPDLHCLEDGQGAKKLFQAKPNAIDWVPLEAARIDIDTPEDVQALNESNWKHFD
;
A
#
# COMPACT_ATOMS: atom_id res chain seq x y z
N MET A 1 -10.20 6.88 5.17
CA MET A 1 -8.89 6.22 5.03
C MET A 1 -7.78 6.98 5.75
N GLY A 2 -7.55 8.26 5.43
CA GLY A 2 -6.51 9.08 6.04
C GLY A 2 -6.57 9.14 7.56
N SER A 3 -7.77 9.19 8.15
CA SER A 3 -7.93 9.12 9.62
C SER A 3 -7.35 7.83 10.22
N SER A 4 -7.58 6.67 9.59
CA SER A 4 -7.03 5.38 10.02
C SER A 4 -5.51 5.31 9.85
N ILE A 5 -4.99 5.81 8.72
CA ILE A 5 -3.53 5.91 8.49
C ILE A 5 -2.88 6.75 9.58
N LYS A 6 -3.43 7.94 9.87
CA LYS A 6 -2.91 8.84 10.91
C LYS A 6 -2.94 8.20 12.29
N THR A 7 -4.02 7.50 12.63
CA THR A 7 -4.10 6.77 13.90
C THR A 7 -3.02 5.69 14.01
N GLY A 8 -2.82 4.88 12.96
CA GLY A 8 -1.78 3.85 12.95
C GLY A 8 -0.36 4.45 12.99
N LEU A 9 -0.13 5.53 12.25
CA LEU A 9 1.14 6.24 12.22
C LEU A 9 1.50 6.81 13.59
N SER A 10 0.57 7.51 14.25
CA SER A 10 0.77 8.03 15.61
C SER A 10 1.11 6.94 16.62
N ALA A 11 0.55 5.73 16.46
CA ALA A 11 0.84 4.60 17.33
C ALA A 11 2.25 4.02 17.10
N LEU A 12 2.81 4.15 15.89
CA LEU A 12 4.17 3.73 15.57
C LEU A 12 5.21 4.77 15.99
N GLU A 13 4.89 6.06 15.84
CA GLU A 13 5.81 7.16 16.16
C GLU A 13 6.15 7.29 17.65
N VAL A 14 5.45 6.56 18.53
CA VAL A 14 5.84 6.45 19.95
C VAL A 14 7.22 5.81 20.12
N ASP A 15 7.64 4.98 19.15
CA ASP A 15 8.97 4.37 19.13
C ASP A 15 9.90 5.14 18.17
N PRO A 16 10.91 5.85 18.70
CA PRO A 16 11.85 6.61 17.89
C PRO A 16 12.75 5.73 17.02
N PHE A 17 12.76 4.41 17.18
CA PHE A 17 13.54 3.48 16.35
C PHE A 17 12.79 2.97 15.11
N ILE A 18 11.48 3.20 14.98
CA ILE A 18 10.71 2.80 13.79
C ILE A 18 10.96 3.78 12.63
N ASP A 19 11.75 3.38 11.65
CA ASP A 19 12.15 4.20 10.51
C ASP A 19 11.29 4.02 9.26
N GLN A 20 10.41 3.00 9.24
CA GLN A 20 9.58 2.66 8.09
C GLN A 20 8.16 2.24 8.49
N LEU A 21 7.20 2.51 7.60
CA LEU A 21 5.81 2.09 7.69
C LEU A 21 5.44 1.31 6.42
N LEU A 22 4.88 0.11 6.58
CA LEU A 22 4.22 -0.64 5.51
C LEU A 22 2.70 -0.54 5.67
N ILE A 23 2.01 0.03 4.67
CA ILE A 23 0.55 0.09 4.60
C ILE A 23 0.07 -0.98 3.63
N LEU A 24 -0.94 -1.75 4.03
CA LEU A 24 -1.66 -2.74 3.22
C LEU A 24 -3.16 -2.70 3.55
N LEU A 25 -4.00 -3.24 2.66
CA LEU A 25 -5.45 -3.34 2.89
C LEU A 25 -5.82 -4.75 3.36
N SER A 26 -6.85 -4.84 4.20
CA SER A 26 -7.35 -6.12 4.74
C SER A 26 -8.23 -6.90 3.77
N ASP A 27 -8.79 -6.23 2.77
CA ASP A 27 -9.69 -6.73 1.74
C ASP A 27 -8.94 -7.18 0.47
N GLN A 28 -7.60 -7.19 0.48
CA GLN A 28 -6.75 -7.67 -0.61
C GLN A 28 -6.07 -9.03 -0.28
N PRO A 29 -6.82 -10.14 -0.17
CA PRO A 29 -6.28 -11.43 0.29
C PRO A 29 -5.31 -12.08 -0.71
N LEU A 30 -5.31 -11.64 -1.96
CA LEU A 30 -4.48 -12.18 -3.02
C LEU A 30 -3.05 -11.61 -3.05
N VAL A 31 -2.72 -10.69 -2.13
CA VAL A 31 -1.36 -10.18 -1.96
C VAL A 31 -0.49 -11.25 -1.27
N PRO A 32 0.50 -11.85 -1.96
CA PRO A 32 1.31 -12.90 -1.37
C PRO A 32 2.39 -12.31 -0.45
N ILE A 33 2.82 -13.09 0.55
CA ILE A 33 3.97 -12.74 1.42
C ILE A 33 5.22 -12.42 0.60
N ALA A 34 5.43 -13.12 -0.52
CA ALA A 34 6.56 -12.88 -1.42
C ALA A 34 6.58 -11.44 -1.96
N HIS A 35 5.41 -10.83 -2.17
CA HIS A 35 5.30 -9.44 -2.62
C HIS A 35 5.72 -8.46 -1.54
N LEU A 36 5.26 -8.67 -0.30
CA LEU A 36 5.68 -7.85 0.84
C LEU A 36 7.20 -7.90 1.04
N LYS A 37 7.79 -9.10 0.92
CA LYS A 37 9.25 -9.28 0.95
C LYS A 37 9.95 -8.57 -0.20
N ALA A 38 9.37 -8.56 -1.39
CA ALA A 38 9.92 -7.86 -2.55
C ALA A 38 9.94 -6.33 -2.34
N LEU A 39 8.88 -5.75 -1.75
CA LEU A 39 8.87 -4.32 -1.39
C LEU A 39 9.99 -3.97 -0.40
N LEU A 40 10.16 -4.78 0.64
CA LEU A 40 11.24 -4.60 1.64
C LEU A 40 12.63 -4.76 1.03
N ALA A 41 12.85 -5.83 0.25
CA ALA A 41 14.13 -6.07 -0.41
C ALA A 41 14.47 -4.92 -1.37
N LYS A 42 13.49 -4.45 -2.14
CA LYS A 42 13.66 -3.31 -3.04
C LYS A 42 14.03 -2.05 -2.29
N LYS A 43 13.38 -1.77 -1.16
CA LYS A 43 13.71 -0.63 -0.31
C LYS A 43 15.16 -0.67 0.18
N ALA A 44 15.66 -1.84 0.56
CA ALA A 44 17.03 -2.01 1.03
C ALA A 44 18.09 -1.69 -0.04
N HIS A 45 17.71 -1.67 -1.32
CA HIS A 45 18.60 -1.42 -2.45
C HIS A 45 18.35 -0.10 -3.17
N THR A 46 17.53 0.81 -2.59
CA THR A 46 17.23 2.09 -3.22
C THR A 46 17.14 3.25 -2.22
N ALA A 47 17.37 4.46 -2.72
CA ALA A 47 17.26 5.69 -1.95
C ALA A 47 15.85 6.34 -2.04
N TYR A 48 14.93 5.76 -2.82
CA TYR A 48 13.57 6.27 -2.88
C TYR A 48 12.87 6.14 -1.51
N PRO A 49 12.22 7.21 -1.02
CA PRO A 49 11.56 7.19 0.28
C PRO A 49 10.24 6.41 0.28
N MET A 50 9.71 6.06 -0.90
CA MET A 50 8.50 5.26 -1.06
C MET A 50 8.72 4.11 -2.02
N ILE A 51 8.24 2.92 -1.66
CA ILE A 51 8.13 1.77 -2.57
C ILE A 51 6.66 1.35 -2.59
N ALA A 52 6.01 1.44 -3.74
CA ALA A 52 4.60 1.07 -3.87
C ALA A 52 4.41 -0.19 -4.72
N THR A 53 3.22 -0.76 -4.63
CA THR A 53 2.77 -1.74 -5.60
C THR A 53 2.31 -1.03 -6.86
N PHE A 54 2.61 -1.59 -8.03
CA PHE A 54 2.12 -1.09 -9.32
C PHE A 54 1.18 -2.09 -9.97
N TYR A 55 -0.04 -1.65 -10.27
CA TYR A 55 -1.11 -2.44 -10.89
C TYR A 55 -2.11 -1.50 -11.57
N LYS A 56 -2.88 -1.98 -12.57
CA LYS A 56 -3.84 -1.13 -13.32
C LYS A 56 -3.23 0.21 -13.78
N ASN A 57 -1.95 0.19 -14.20
CA ASN A 57 -1.17 1.37 -14.61
C ASN A 57 -1.12 2.50 -13.55
N SER A 58 -1.13 2.15 -12.26
CA SER A 58 -1.13 3.11 -11.15
C SER A 58 -0.37 2.59 -9.94
N TYR A 59 0.12 3.51 -9.11
CA TYR A 59 0.68 3.18 -7.80
C TYR A 59 -0.44 2.97 -6.79
N GLY A 60 -0.31 1.90 -6.00
CA GLY A 60 -1.23 1.54 -4.93
C GLY A 60 -0.53 0.84 -3.79
N VAL A 61 -1.31 0.50 -2.77
CA VAL A 61 -0.86 -0.32 -1.65
C VAL A 61 -0.90 -1.81 -2.04
N PRO A 62 -0.13 -2.70 -1.40
CA PRO A 62 0.80 -2.45 -0.30
C PRO A 62 1.93 -1.47 -0.66
N ALA A 63 2.29 -0.59 0.26
CA ALA A 63 3.33 0.41 0.03
C ALA A 63 4.12 0.71 1.31
N LEU A 64 5.42 0.85 1.13
CA LEU A 64 6.39 1.15 2.17
C LEU A 64 6.77 2.64 2.11
N PHE A 65 6.87 3.28 3.27
CA PHE A 65 7.19 4.68 3.45
C PHE A 65 8.31 4.81 4.48
N ASP A 66 9.37 5.54 4.14
CA ASP A 66 10.35 5.98 5.13
C ASP A 66 9.74 7.02 6.08
N ARG A 67 10.35 7.16 7.26
CA ARG A 67 10.01 8.18 8.25
C ARG A 67 9.96 9.60 7.67
N ALA A 68 10.77 9.89 6.64
CA ALA A 68 10.76 11.17 5.94
C ALA A 68 9.39 11.51 5.28
N CYS A 69 8.55 10.49 5.03
CA CYS A 69 7.19 10.66 4.50
C CYS A 69 6.12 10.83 5.57
N PHE A 70 6.43 10.60 6.86
CA PHE A 70 5.44 10.65 7.94
C PHE A 70 4.73 12.01 8.05
N PRO A 71 5.41 13.16 7.91
CA PRO A 71 4.74 14.46 7.89
C PRO A 71 3.71 14.57 6.77
N ASP A 72 4.01 14.06 5.57
CA ASP A 72 3.06 14.10 4.46
C ASP A 72 1.85 13.19 4.70
N LEU A 73 2.07 12.02 5.32
CA LEU A 73 0.99 11.10 5.70
C LEU A 73 0.06 11.72 6.76
N HIS A 74 0.60 12.50 7.69
CA HIS A 74 -0.20 13.30 8.64
C HIS A 74 -1.03 14.39 7.97
N CYS A 75 -0.58 14.90 6.83
CA CYS A 75 -1.31 15.90 6.05
C CYS A 75 -2.42 15.31 5.17
N LEU A 76 -2.63 13.99 5.15
CA LEU A 76 -3.73 13.39 4.40
C LEU A 76 -5.09 13.82 4.97
N GLU A 77 -5.99 14.24 4.08
CA GLU A 77 -7.40 14.40 4.41
C GLU A 77 -8.01 13.05 4.83
N ASP A 78 -9.01 13.07 5.71
CA ASP A 78 -9.54 11.85 6.33
C ASP A 78 -10.12 10.83 5.33
N GLY A 79 -10.64 11.32 4.19
CA GLY A 79 -11.15 10.48 3.10
C GLY A 79 -10.07 9.92 2.17
N GLN A 80 -8.85 10.46 2.21
CA GLN A 80 -7.82 10.15 1.22
C GLN A 80 -6.93 8.97 1.64
N GLY A 81 -6.55 8.14 0.69
CA GLY A 81 -5.56 7.08 0.87
C GLY A 81 -4.15 7.53 0.48
N ALA A 82 -3.16 6.66 0.74
CA ALA A 82 -1.75 6.93 0.45
C ALA A 82 -1.45 7.22 -1.03
N LYS A 83 -2.35 6.85 -1.95
CA LYS A 83 -2.28 7.17 -3.39
C LYS A 83 -2.06 8.66 -3.66
N LYS A 84 -2.60 9.54 -2.81
CA LYS A 84 -2.42 11.00 -2.94
C LYS A 84 -0.96 11.42 -2.81
N LEU A 85 -0.20 10.75 -1.96
CA LEU A 85 1.23 11.04 -1.80
C LEU A 85 2.04 10.65 -3.03
N PHE A 86 1.70 9.51 -3.65
CA PHE A 86 2.35 9.07 -4.91
C PHE A 86 2.12 10.07 -6.04
N GLN A 87 0.92 10.62 -6.14
CA GLN A 87 0.57 11.64 -7.13
C GLN A 87 1.28 12.97 -6.87
N ALA A 88 1.44 13.35 -5.59
CA ALA A 88 2.12 14.59 -5.21
C ALA A 88 3.65 14.52 -5.42
N LYS A 89 4.24 13.32 -5.30
CA LYS A 89 5.70 13.10 -5.37
C LYS A 89 6.09 11.95 -6.32
N PRO A 90 5.79 12.04 -7.62
CA PRO A 90 6.01 10.94 -8.58
C PRO A 90 7.50 10.63 -8.81
N ASN A 91 8.42 11.55 -8.48
CA ASN A 91 9.87 11.35 -8.57
C ASN A 91 10.49 10.79 -7.28
N ALA A 92 9.69 10.54 -6.25
CA ALA A 92 10.14 10.06 -4.95
C ALA A 92 9.65 8.62 -4.65
N ILE A 93 9.30 7.88 -5.69
CA ILE A 93 8.70 6.55 -5.60
C ILE A 93 9.38 5.58 -6.55
N ASP A 94 9.61 4.36 -6.06
CA ASP A 94 9.91 3.19 -6.86
C ASP A 94 8.78 2.16 -6.67
N TRP A 95 8.78 1.08 -7.44
CA TRP A 95 7.67 0.13 -7.48
C TRP A 95 8.00 -1.37 -7.56
N VAL A 96 7.02 -2.20 -7.22
CA VAL A 96 7.03 -3.64 -7.51
C VAL A 96 5.69 -3.99 -8.19
N PRO A 97 5.69 -4.63 -9.36
CA PRO A 97 4.44 -4.97 -10.05
C PRO A 97 3.71 -6.11 -9.35
N LEU A 98 2.39 -5.99 -9.19
CA LEU A 98 1.53 -7.08 -8.74
C LEU A 98 0.09 -6.86 -9.21
N GLU A 99 -0.29 -7.49 -10.32
CA GLU A 99 -1.64 -7.31 -10.88
C GLU A 99 -2.73 -7.86 -9.95
N ALA A 100 -2.44 -8.88 -9.14
CA ALA A 100 -3.39 -9.42 -8.17
C ALA A 100 -3.81 -8.43 -7.06
N ALA A 101 -3.01 -7.39 -6.80
CA ALA A 101 -3.35 -6.32 -5.85
C ALA A 101 -4.46 -5.38 -6.36
N ARG A 102 -4.95 -5.59 -7.59
CA ARG A 102 -6.07 -4.84 -8.16
C ARG A 102 -7.45 -5.32 -7.68
N ILE A 103 -7.49 -6.44 -6.95
CA ILE A 103 -8.68 -7.15 -6.52
C ILE A 103 -8.90 -6.88 -5.04
N ASP A 104 -10.02 -6.23 -4.75
CA ASP A 104 -10.54 -5.98 -3.42
C ASP A 104 -11.79 -6.87 -3.21
N ILE A 105 -12.02 -7.36 -2.00
CA ILE A 105 -13.18 -8.17 -1.64
C ILE A 105 -14.16 -7.32 -0.82
N ASP A 106 -15.11 -6.68 -1.51
CA ASP A 106 -16.06 -5.75 -0.91
C ASP A 106 -17.45 -6.37 -0.67
N THR A 107 -17.80 -7.39 -1.47
CA THR A 107 -19.15 -7.96 -1.52
C THR A 107 -19.17 -9.47 -1.28
N PRO A 108 -20.32 -10.04 -0.87
CA PRO A 108 -20.50 -11.49 -0.83
C PRO A 108 -20.23 -12.17 -2.18
N GLU A 109 -20.56 -11.49 -3.28
CA GLU A 109 -20.30 -11.96 -4.65
C GLU A 109 -18.80 -12.06 -4.93
N ASP A 110 -17.98 -11.12 -4.43
CA ASP A 110 -16.52 -11.19 -4.56
C ASP A 110 -15.94 -12.39 -3.80
N VAL A 111 -16.46 -12.67 -2.60
CA VAL A 111 -16.06 -13.86 -1.82
C VAL A 111 -16.43 -15.13 -2.59
N GLN A 112 -17.63 -15.19 -3.17
CA GLN A 112 -18.06 -16.33 -3.96
C GLN A 112 -17.18 -16.52 -5.20
N ALA A 113 -16.95 -15.44 -5.96
CA ALA A 113 -16.09 -15.45 -7.14
C ALA A 113 -14.66 -15.89 -6.80
N LEU A 114 -14.11 -15.44 -5.66
CA LEU A 114 -12.80 -15.88 -5.17
C LEU A 114 -12.79 -17.38 -4.84
N ASN A 115 -13.78 -17.88 -4.11
CA ASN A 115 -13.90 -19.31 -3.76
C ASN A 115 -14.06 -20.20 -4.98
N GLU A 116 -14.81 -19.74 -5.99
CA GLU A 116 -14.99 -20.44 -7.26
C GLU A 116 -13.82 -20.20 -8.24
N SER A 117 -12.85 -19.37 -7.86
CA SER A 117 -11.72 -18.95 -8.71
C SER A 117 -12.14 -18.34 -10.06
N ASN A 118 -13.27 -17.64 -10.08
CA ASN A 118 -13.79 -16.96 -11.27
C ASN A 118 -13.08 -15.61 -11.48
N TRP A 119 -11.84 -15.65 -11.95
CA TRP A 119 -11.03 -14.44 -12.17
C TRP A 119 -11.67 -13.41 -13.11
N LYS A 120 -12.51 -13.85 -14.06
CA LYS A 120 -13.23 -12.96 -14.98
C LYS A 120 -14.21 -12.01 -14.28
N HIS A 121 -14.69 -12.37 -13.09
CA HIS A 121 -15.54 -11.49 -12.27
C HIS A 121 -14.83 -10.18 -11.92
N PHE A 122 -13.50 -10.24 -11.79
CA PHE A 122 -12.69 -9.11 -11.37
C PHE A 122 -12.05 -8.34 -12.54
N ASP A 123 -12.17 -8.82 -13.78
CA ASP A 123 -11.64 -8.18 -14.99
C ASP A 123 -12.47 -6.94 -15.40
#